data_AF-A0A8H4VJT0-F1
#
_entry.id   AF-A0A8H4VJT0-F1
#
_cell.length_a   1.000
_cell.length_b   1.000
_cell.length_c   1.000
_cell.angle_alpha   90.00
_cell.angle_beta   90.00
_cell.angle_gamma   90.00
#
_symmetry.space_group_name_H-M   'P 1'
#
loop_
_entity.id
_entity.type
_entity.pdbx_description
1 polymer ?
#
loop_
_entity_poly.entity_id
_entity_poly.type
_entity_poly.pdbx_seq_one_letter_code
_entity_poly.pdbx_strand_id
1 'polypeptide(L)'
;MGALPSGPVKDDEHFDLRVSECASFDTKPLVITQDSGPVCCLLTPKLGEWIPEAEFRVGRVHFKIESHDQGWDIGEEFMTKYMGSWTWFEAVIIRDFVLPTHCNTDSNDGLLSADDISDRLKEAVKRRRKGELLSETEEILSVRTPVGDLSTVKNKSKTTKDVWPIQRNIRASKEPTLYEVYWSKVDLGFHDELDDLEFMDMTGSGRGTGFVQCLRPTDRIGVIGRAMYPGWINNVRKVEIEVWYMV
;
A
#
# COMPACT_ATOMS: atom_id res chain seq x y z
N MET A 1 -27.88 7.10 -13.49
CA MET A 1 -27.22 8.37 -13.13
C MET A 1 -27.67 8.76 -11.74
N GLY A 2 -26.82 8.55 -10.75
CA GLY A 2 -26.96 9.10 -9.41
C GLY A 2 -25.54 9.33 -8.92
N ALA A 3 -25.13 10.59 -8.84
CA ALA A 3 -23.84 10.94 -8.26
C ALA A 3 -23.88 10.54 -6.77
N LEU A 4 -22.92 9.73 -6.34
CA LEU A 4 -22.69 9.51 -4.91
C LEU A 4 -22.29 10.86 -4.29
N PRO A 5 -22.82 11.23 -3.11
CA PRO A 5 -22.55 12.52 -2.52
C PRO A 5 -21.08 12.58 -2.07
N SER A 6 -20.28 13.40 -2.76
CA SER A 6 -19.01 13.94 -2.28
C SER A 6 -19.30 15.05 -1.28
N GLY A 7 -19.77 14.69 -0.09
CA GLY A 7 -19.88 15.60 1.04
C GLY A 7 -18.60 15.56 1.90
N PRO A 8 -18.13 16.69 2.45
CA PRO A 8 -17.00 16.67 3.37
C PRO A 8 -17.42 15.91 4.63
N VAL A 9 -16.74 14.80 4.91
CA VAL A 9 -16.91 14.07 6.16
C VAL A 9 -16.44 14.99 7.28
N LYS A 10 -17.35 15.35 8.18
CA LYS A 10 -17.02 16.06 9.42
C LYS A 10 -16.34 15.08 10.37
N ASP A 11 -15.01 15.04 10.32
CA ASP A 11 -14.19 14.49 11.40
C ASP A 11 -13.77 15.64 12.31
N ASP A 12 -14.46 15.76 13.45
CA ASP A 12 -14.14 16.68 14.55
C ASP A 12 -13.11 16.06 15.53
N GLU A 13 -12.11 15.36 15.01
CA GLU A 13 -10.81 15.17 15.71
C GLU A 13 -9.78 15.99 14.92
N HIS A 14 -9.36 17.13 15.50
CA HIS A 14 -8.37 18.02 14.89
C HIS A 14 -7.01 17.32 14.82
N PHE A 15 -6.76 16.60 13.73
CA PHE A 15 -5.41 16.27 13.32
C PHE A 15 -4.84 17.45 12.54
N ASP A 16 -4.30 18.44 13.24
CA ASP A 16 -3.84 19.68 12.59
C ASP A 16 -2.47 19.52 11.91
N LEU A 17 -1.69 18.50 12.30
CA LEU A 17 -0.36 18.25 11.79
C LEU A 17 -0.37 17.13 10.73
N ARG A 18 0.34 17.35 9.63
CA ARG A 18 0.52 16.37 8.56
C ARG A 18 1.90 16.39 7.93
N VAL A 19 2.32 15.24 7.43
CA VAL A 19 3.49 15.07 6.55
C VAL A 19 3.08 14.37 5.26
N SER A 20 3.76 14.66 4.15
CA SER A 20 3.46 14.07 2.84
C SER A 20 4.73 13.65 2.06
N GLU A 21 4.60 12.57 1.30
CA GLU A 21 5.67 11.91 0.55
C GLU A 21 5.09 11.44 -0.77
N CYS A 22 5.80 11.68 -1.87
CA CYS A 22 5.24 11.58 -3.21
C CYS A 22 6.25 11.02 -4.22
N ALA A 23 5.82 10.02 -4.99
CA ALA A 23 6.49 9.58 -6.20
C ALA A 23 5.65 9.97 -7.42
N SER A 24 6.26 10.70 -8.36
CA SER A 24 5.66 11.07 -9.63
C SER A 24 6.42 10.44 -10.81
N PHE A 25 5.68 10.05 -11.83
CA PHE A 25 6.17 9.36 -13.02
C PHE A 25 5.79 10.12 -14.31
N ASP A 26 5.58 11.44 -14.21
CA ASP A 26 4.95 12.30 -15.22
C ASP A 26 5.52 12.20 -16.66
N THR A 27 6.80 11.85 -16.82
CA THR A 27 7.42 11.72 -18.15
C THR A 27 7.30 10.32 -18.74
N LYS A 28 7.09 9.30 -17.91
CA LYS A 28 6.87 7.91 -18.29
C LYS A 28 6.22 7.19 -17.12
N PRO A 29 4.92 6.81 -17.20
CA PRO A 29 4.25 6.16 -16.09
C PRO A 29 5.00 4.90 -15.68
N LEU A 30 4.99 4.58 -14.38
CA LEU A 30 5.47 3.30 -13.89
C LEU A 30 4.49 2.23 -14.36
N VAL A 31 4.97 1.32 -15.20
CA VAL A 31 4.17 0.25 -15.82
C VAL A 31 4.36 -1.04 -15.03
N ILE A 32 3.27 -1.58 -14.47
CA ILE A 32 3.29 -2.82 -13.69
C ILE A 32 2.42 -3.86 -14.38
N THR A 33 3.03 -4.94 -14.84
CA THR A 33 2.38 -6.10 -15.46
C THR A 33 2.57 -7.34 -14.60
N GLN A 34 1.88 -8.42 -14.95
CA GLN A 34 2.05 -9.71 -14.27
C GLN A 34 3.51 -10.19 -14.28
N ASP A 35 4.24 -9.98 -15.39
CA ASP A 35 5.65 -10.40 -15.55
C ASP A 35 6.61 -9.67 -14.62
N SER A 36 6.30 -8.42 -14.27
CA SER A 36 7.08 -7.62 -13.31
C SER A 36 6.81 -8.02 -11.85
N GLY A 37 5.70 -8.71 -11.59
CA GLY A 37 5.25 -9.04 -10.24
C GLY A 37 4.84 -7.80 -9.41
N PRO A 38 4.82 -7.90 -8.07
CA PRO A 38 4.59 -6.73 -7.22
C PRO A 38 5.70 -5.70 -7.38
N VAL A 39 5.36 -4.42 -7.45
CA VAL A 39 6.34 -3.32 -7.50
C VAL A 39 6.03 -2.35 -6.36
N CYS A 40 7.05 -1.99 -5.58
CA CYS A 40 6.91 -0.91 -4.60
C CYS A 40 6.93 0.43 -5.35
N CYS A 41 5.78 1.10 -5.43
CA CYS A 41 5.62 2.36 -6.16
C CYS A 41 6.07 3.57 -5.33
N LEU A 42 5.97 3.46 -4.01
CA LEU A 42 6.36 4.49 -3.06
C LEU A 42 6.74 3.82 -1.74
N LEU A 43 7.78 4.33 -1.11
CA LEU A 43 8.16 3.99 0.25
C LEU A 43 8.47 5.26 1.02
N THR A 44 7.85 5.43 2.18
CA THR A 44 8.12 6.59 3.04
C THR A 44 9.48 6.47 3.74
N PRO A 45 10.04 7.59 4.24
CA PRO A 45 10.98 7.57 5.37
C PRO A 45 10.38 6.81 6.56
N LYS A 46 11.20 6.51 7.60
CA LYS A 46 10.61 6.00 8.84
C LYS A 46 9.70 7.09 9.42
N LEU A 47 8.58 6.69 10.00
CA LEU A 47 7.61 7.65 10.53
C LEU A 47 8.24 8.65 11.51
N GLY A 48 9.15 8.23 12.38
CA GLY A 48 9.85 9.11 13.33
C GLY A 48 11.04 9.88 12.75
N GLU A 49 11.45 9.60 11.52
CA GLU A 49 12.37 10.47 10.75
C GLU A 49 11.58 11.53 9.97
N TRP A 50 10.34 11.21 9.62
CA TRP A 50 9.46 12.03 8.80
C TRP A 50 8.63 13.02 9.62
N ILE A 51 8.15 12.57 10.78
CA ILE A 51 7.38 13.34 11.76
C ILE A 51 8.38 13.93 12.77
N PRO A 52 8.52 15.27 12.86
CA PRO A 52 9.58 15.91 13.64
C PRO A 52 9.45 15.77 15.16
N GLU A 53 8.31 15.27 15.66
CA GLU A 53 7.99 15.19 17.07
C GLU A 53 8.44 13.86 17.68
N ALA A 54 9.06 13.94 18.87
CA ALA A 54 9.65 12.78 19.52
C ALA A 54 8.61 11.72 19.95
N GLU A 55 7.42 12.19 20.33
CA GLU A 55 6.27 11.35 20.61
C GLU A 55 5.12 11.81 19.74
N PHE A 56 4.53 10.87 19.00
CA PHE A 56 3.37 11.15 18.17
C PHE A 56 2.49 9.91 18.08
N ARG A 57 1.24 10.14 17.69
CA ARG A 57 0.30 9.08 17.33
C ARG A 57 -0.27 9.38 15.96
N VAL A 58 -0.12 8.43 15.04
CA VAL A 58 -0.82 8.50 13.75
C VAL A 58 -2.32 8.39 13.99
N GLY A 59 -3.07 9.31 13.40
CA GLY A 59 -4.53 9.35 13.45
C GLY A 59 -5.18 8.90 12.16
N ARG A 60 -4.60 9.31 11.02
CA ARG A 60 -5.10 9.03 9.69
C ARG A 60 -3.97 8.90 8.68
N VAL A 61 -4.17 8.05 7.68
CA VAL A 61 -3.34 7.94 6.48
C VAL A 61 -4.23 8.15 5.26
N HIS A 62 -3.79 8.97 4.31
CA HIS A 62 -4.46 9.22 3.03
C HIS A 62 -3.54 8.76 1.90
N PHE A 63 -4.06 7.89 1.06
CA PHE A 63 -3.42 7.46 -0.17
C PHE A 63 -4.04 8.19 -1.35
N LYS A 64 -3.22 8.90 -2.12
CA LYS A 64 -3.60 9.46 -3.41
C LYS A 64 -2.87 8.69 -4.50
N ILE A 65 -3.62 8.02 -5.36
CA ILE A 65 -3.05 7.20 -6.43
C ILE A 65 -3.67 7.64 -7.76
N GLU A 66 -2.85 8.17 -8.67
CA GLU A 66 -3.26 8.40 -10.05
C GLU A 66 -2.79 7.24 -10.89
N SER A 67 -3.74 6.41 -11.34
CA SER A 67 -3.46 5.20 -12.10
C SER A 67 -4.61 4.84 -13.02
N HIS A 68 -4.35 3.96 -13.98
CA HIS A 68 -5.38 3.27 -14.72
C HIS A 68 -4.95 1.87 -15.13
N ASP A 69 -5.92 1.08 -15.57
CA ASP A 69 -5.72 -0.29 -16.02
C ASP A 69 -5.78 -0.39 -17.54
N GLN A 70 -4.73 -0.87 -18.16
CA GLN A 70 -4.88 -1.40 -19.51
C GLN A 70 -5.15 -2.89 -19.38
N GLY A 71 -6.42 -3.28 -19.56
CA GLY A 71 -6.92 -4.65 -19.48
C GLY A 71 -7.75 -5.03 -20.70
N TRP A 72 -8.24 -6.27 -20.72
CA TRP A 72 -9.20 -6.78 -21.69
C TRP A 72 -10.55 -6.94 -20.98
N ASP A 73 -11.62 -6.40 -21.55
CA ASP A 73 -12.96 -6.67 -21.05
C ASP A 73 -13.44 -8.00 -21.63
N ILE A 74 -13.79 -8.94 -20.75
CA ILE A 74 -14.30 -10.26 -21.12
C ILE A 74 -15.81 -10.24 -21.42
N GLY A 75 -16.47 -9.08 -21.33
CA GLY A 75 -17.89 -8.94 -21.64
C GLY A 75 -18.82 -9.61 -20.64
N GLU A 76 -18.31 -9.98 -19.45
CA GLU A 76 -19.13 -10.43 -18.33
C GLU A 76 -19.93 -9.26 -17.75
N GLU A 77 -21.18 -9.51 -17.37
CA GLU A 77 -22.04 -8.53 -16.69
C GLU A 77 -21.59 -8.33 -15.25
N PHE A 78 -20.47 -7.63 -15.08
CA PHE A 78 -20.05 -7.16 -13.77
C PHE A 78 -20.91 -5.98 -13.32
N MET A 79 -21.41 -6.06 -12.08
CA MET A 79 -22.33 -5.04 -11.55
C MET A 79 -21.69 -3.67 -11.33
N THR A 80 -20.36 -3.61 -11.23
CA THR A 80 -19.61 -2.39 -10.93
C THR A 80 -18.40 -2.24 -11.85
N LYS A 81 -17.84 -1.03 -11.87
CA LYS A 81 -16.65 -0.69 -12.66
C LYS A 81 -15.32 -1.24 -12.08
N TYR A 82 -15.33 -1.77 -10.86
CA TYR A 82 -14.13 -2.30 -10.18
C TYR A 82 -14.14 -3.83 -10.05
N MET A 83 -15.32 -4.44 -10.05
CA MET A 83 -15.47 -5.89 -10.05
C MET A 83 -14.77 -6.49 -11.27
N GLY A 84 -14.04 -7.58 -11.09
CA GLY A 84 -13.26 -8.20 -12.16
C GLY A 84 -12.02 -7.40 -12.60
N SER A 85 -11.62 -6.36 -11.87
CA SER A 85 -10.33 -5.69 -12.07
C SER A 85 -9.19 -6.53 -11.50
N TRP A 86 -8.16 -6.77 -12.32
CA TRP A 86 -6.97 -7.54 -11.95
C TRP A 86 -5.71 -6.68 -11.84
N THR A 87 -5.89 -5.39 -11.59
CA THR A 87 -4.83 -4.44 -11.23
C THR A 87 -5.22 -3.65 -9.98
N TRP A 88 -4.34 -3.66 -8.99
CA TRP A 88 -4.64 -3.09 -7.67
C TRP A 88 -3.39 -2.67 -6.90
N PHE A 89 -3.63 -1.93 -5.83
CA PHE A 89 -2.64 -1.42 -4.90
C PHE A 89 -2.88 -1.95 -3.49
N GLU A 90 -1.81 -2.18 -2.76
CA GLU A 90 -1.82 -2.64 -1.37
C GLU A 90 -0.82 -1.83 -0.54
N ALA A 91 -1.14 -1.57 0.72
CA ALA A 91 -0.23 -1.00 1.70
C ALA A 91 0.52 -2.11 2.42
N VAL A 92 1.79 -1.86 2.74
CA VAL A 92 2.62 -2.71 3.61
C VAL A 92 3.26 -1.85 4.69
N ILE A 93 3.33 -2.38 5.91
CA ILE A 93 4.11 -1.77 6.99
C ILE A 93 5.44 -2.52 7.06
N ILE A 94 6.53 -1.83 6.78
CA ILE A 94 7.88 -2.38 6.89
C ILE A 94 8.49 -1.92 8.19
N ARG A 95 8.81 -2.89 9.06
CA ARG A 95 9.30 -2.61 10.42
C ARG A 95 10.82 -2.57 10.48
N ASP A 96 11.47 -3.56 9.88
CA ASP A 96 12.93 -3.68 9.91
C ASP A 96 13.50 -4.05 8.54
N PHE A 97 14.62 -3.41 8.23
CA PHE A 97 15.57 -3.81 7.19
C PHE A 97 16.90 -4.11 7.86
N VAL A 98 17.36 -5.36 7.79
CA VAL A 98 18.70 -5.72 8.28
C VAL A 98 19.57 -6.06 7.08
N LEU A 99 20.62 -5.26 6.86
CA LEU A 99 21.63 -5.61 5.87
C LEU A 99 22.38 -6.87 6.30
N PRO A 100 22.84 -7.73 5.36
CA PRO A 100 23.65 -8.88 5.71
C PRO A 100 24.87 -8.40 6.49
N THR A 101 25.16 -9.03 7.63
CA THR A 101 26.24 -8.71 8.58
C THR A 101 27.66 -8.78 7.98
N HIS A 102 27.82 -8.93 6.66
CA HIS A 102 29.10 -9.08 5.97
C HIS A 102 29.51 -7.90 5.06
N CYS A 103 28.72 -6.82 4.96
CA CYS A 103 29.24 -5.58 4.36
C CYS A 103 29.90 -4.70 5.42
N ASN A 104 31.21 -4.88 5.62
CA ASN A 104 32.08 -3.82 6.14
C ASN A 104 32.03 -2.67 5.13
N THR A 105 31.16 -1.70 5.37
CA THR A 105 31.30 -0.39 4.76
C THR A 105 31.21 0.61 5.89
N ASP A 106 32.36 1.20 6.23
CA ASP A 106 32.52 2.40 7.06
C ASP A 106 31.92 3.66 6.38
N SER A 107 30.83 3.48 5.63
CA SER A 107 30.15 4.51 4.87
C SER A 107 28.85 4.84 5.59
N ASN A 108 28.78 6.05 6.11
CA ASN A 108 27.72 6.57 6.95
C ASN A 108 26.41 6.88 6.18
N ASP A 109 25.99 6.03 5.24
CA ASP A 109 24.83 6.30 4.36
C ASP A 109 24.03 5.01 4.10
N GLY A 110 23.29 4.57 5.11
CA GLY A 110 22.50 3.33 5.12
C GLY A 110 21.11 3.43 4.48
N LEU A 111 20.87 4.39 3.58
CA LEU A 111 19.62 4.47 2.82
C LEU A 111 19.68 3.51 1.62
N LEU A 112 18.92 2.42 1.69
CA LEU A 112 18.63 1.60 0.51
C LEU A 112 17.83 2.41 -0.51
N SER A 113 18.19 2.32 -1.79
CA SER A 113 17.43 2.97 -2.86
C SER A 113 16.02 2.39 -2.96
N ALA A 114 15.07 3.14 -3.53
CA ALA A 114 13.70 2.65 -3.74
C ALA A 114 13.69 1.37 -4.61
N ASP A 115 14.61 1.28 -5.58
CA ASP A 115 14.78 0.11 -6.43
C ASP A 115 15.24 -1.12 -5.63
N ASP A 116 16.22 -0.95 -4.73
CA ASP A 116 16.68 -2.04 -3.85
C ASP A 116 15.56 -2.58 -2.97
N ILE A 117 14.66 -1.71 -2.50
CA ILE A 117 13.55 -2.09 -1.63
C ILE A 117 12.44 -2.78 -2.43
N SER A 118 12.14 -2.29 -3.63
CA SER A 118 11.19 -2.92 -4.54
C SER A 118 11.60 -4.36 -4.87
N ASP A 119 12.89 -4.59 -5.16
CA ASP A 119 13.41 -5.92 -5.46
C ASP A 119 13.46 -6.83 -4.23
N ARG A 120 13.81 -6.30 -3.06
CA ARG A 120 13.68 -7.02 -1.78
C ARG A 120 12.24 -7.46 -1.52
N LEU A 121 11.28 -6.57 -1.74
CA LEU A 121 9.88 -6.83 -1.50
C LEU A 121 9.34 -7.89 -2.47
N LYS A 122 9.72 -7.81 -3.76
CA LYS A 122 9.44 -8.87 -4.75
C LYS A 122 9.96 -10.22 -4.27
N GLU A 123 11.22 -10.26 -3.86
CA GLU A 123 11.88 -11.48 -3.40
C GLU A 123 11.29 -12.03 -2.10
N ALA A 124 10.92 -11.16 -1.16
CA ALA A 124 10.24 -11.56 0.07
C ALA A 124 8.87 -12.16 -0.22
N VAL A 125 8.07 -11.51 -1.08
CA VAL A 125 6.75 -12.02 -1.49
C VAL A 125 6.86 -13.39 -2.16
N LYS A 126 7.85 -13.58 -3.04
CA LYS A 126 8.09 -14.89 -3.69
C LYS A 126 8.45 -15.98 -2.68
N ARG A 127 9.34 -15.68 -1.73
CA ARG A 127 9.79 -16.64 -0.70
C ARG A 127 8.67 -17.01 0.27
N ARG A 128 7.85 -16.06 0.70
CA ARG A 128 6.67 -16.33 1.55
C ARG A 128 5.71 -17.32 0.88
N ARG A 129 5.45 -17.17 -0.43
CA ARG A 129 4.61 -18.11 -1.18
C ARG A 129 5.17 -19.53 -1.23
N LYS A 130 6.49 -19.69 -1.10
CA LYS A 130 7.16 -20.99 -1.02
C LYS A 130 7.25 -21.54 0.42
N GLY A 131 6.77 -20.80 1.42
CA GLY A 131 6.90 -21.14 2.83
C GLY A 131 8.30 -20.88 3.40
N GLU A 132 9.16 -20.12 2.71
CA GLU A 132 10.53 -19.81 3.12
C GLU A 132 10.57 -18.60 4.07
N LEU A 133 9.96 -18.74 5.25
CA LEU A 133 10.00 -17.73 6.31
C LEU A 133 11.27 -17.88 7.15
N LEU A 134 11.91 -16.77 7.49
CA LEU A 134 13.01 -16.76 8.47
C LEU A 134 12.45 -16.91 9.88
N SER A 135 11.40 -16.13 10.18
CA SER A 135 10.65 -16.24 11.42
C SER A 135 9.23 -15.70 11.22
N GLU A 136 8.31 -16.25 12.00
CA GLU A 136 6.92 -15.81 12.04
C GLU A 136 6.52 -15.66 13.50
N THR A 137 6.07 -14.46 13.86
CA THR A 137 5.49 -14.20 15.19
C THR A 137 4.03 -13.80 15.03
N GLU A 138 3.34 -13.52 16.14
CA GLU A 138 1.98 -12.97 16.12
C GLU A 138 1.90 -11.59 15.45
N GLU A 139 3.02 -10.87 15.34
CA GLU A 139 3.04 -9.50 14.84
C GLU A 139 3.78 -9.33 13.52
N ILE A 140 4.85 -10.08 13.27
CA ILE A 140 5.73 -9.86 12.13
C ILE A 140 6.00 -11.11 11.30
N LEU A 141 6.23 -10.91 10.01
CA LEU A 141 6.73 -11.90 9.06
C LEU A 141 8.12 -11.50 8.57
N SER A 142 9.12 -12.26 8.98
CA SER A 142 10.52 -12.03 8.58
C SER A 142 10.92 -12.99 7.48
N VAL A 143 11.58 -12.46 6.44
CA VAL A 143 12.11 -13.25 5.34
C VAL A 143 13.56 -12.89 5.13
N ARG A 144 14.41 -13.90 4.97
CA ARG A 144 15.78 -13.71 4.52
C ARG A 144 15.80 -13.53 3.00
N THR A 145 16.28 -12.38 2.54
CA THR A 145 16.53 -12.14 1.12
C THR A 145 18.05 -12.11 0.86
N PRO A 146 18.52 -12.32 -0.38
CA PRO A 146 19.96 -12.28 -0.69
C PRO A 146 20.63 -10.95 -0.33
N VAL A 147 19.85 -9.87 -0.32
CA VAL A 147 20.31 -8.52 -0.04
C VAL A 147 20.05 -8.10 1.41
N GLY A 148 19.41 -8.93 2.24
CA GLY A 148 19.19 -8.67 3.67
C GLY A 148 17.87 -9.22 4.20
N ASP A 149 17.66 -9.19 5.51
CA ASP A 149 16.41 -9.62 6.11
C ASP A 149 15.36 -8.49 6.03
N LEU A 150 14.11 -8.87 5.72
CA LEU A 150 12.96 -7.96 5.63
C LEU A 150 11.86 -8.42 6.59
N SER A 151 11.42 -7.52 7.47
CA SER A 151 10.32 -7.75 8.40
C SER A 151 9.12 -6.86 8.07
N THR A 152 7.96 -7.47 7.86
CA THR A 152 6.69 -6.77 7.63
C THR A 152 5.68 -7.11 8.73
N VAL A 153 4.75 -6.19 8.98
CA VAL A 153 3.71 -6.38 10.01
C VAL A 153 2.56 -7.21 9.45
N LYS A 154 2.10 -8.20 10.23
CA LYS A 154 0.94 -9.02 9.89
C LYS A 154 -0.34 -8.19 9.89
N ASN A 155 -1.16 -8.42 8.87
CA ASN A 155 -2.52 -7.93 8.84
C ASN A 155 -3.41 -8.81 9.71
N LYS A 156 -3.71 -8.35 10.93
CA LYS A 156 -4.53 -9.09 11.89
C LYS A 156 -5.95 -9.38 11.41
N SER A 157 -6.52 -8.55 10.53
CA SER A 157 -7.85 -8.79 9.96
C SER A 157 -7.85 -9.86 8.87
N LYS A 158 -6.67 -10.15 8.29
CA LYS A 158 -6.46 -11.18 7.26
C LYS A 158 -5.20 -11.97 7.63
N THR A 159 -5.34 -12.88 8.60
CA THR A 159 -4.26 -13.57 9.35
C THR A 159 -3.12 -14.19 8.52
N THR A 160 -3.32 -14.45 7.22
CA THR A 160 -2.32 -15.01 6.30
C THR A 160 -1.59 -13.98 5.43
N LYS A 161 -1.86 -12.68 5.64
CA LYS A 161 -1.31 -11.58 4.84
C LYS A 161 -0.62 -10.56 5.72
N ASP A 162 0.34 -9.85 5.15
CA ASP A 162 1.09 -8.73 5.74
C ASP A 162 0.88 -7.44 4.94
N VAL A 163 -0.25 -7.37 4.24
CA VAL A 163 -0.64 -6.29 3.35
C VAL A 163 -2.11 -5.94 3.54
N TRP A 164 -2.46 -4.68 3.25
CA TRP A 164 -3.81 -4.15 3.29
C TRP A 164 -4.22 -3.66 1.90
N PRO A 165 -5.32 -4.13 1.31
CA PRO A 165 -5.78 -3.63 0.01
C PRO A 165 -6.08 -2.14 0.09
N ILE A 166 -5.53 -1.32 -0.81
CA ILE A 166 -5.80 0.12 -0.90
C ILE A 166 -6.90 0.36 -1.93
N GLN A 167 -6.64 0.02 -3.19
CA GLN A 167 -7.51 0.40 -4.31
C GLN A 167 -7.30 -0.51 -5.52
N ARG A 168 -8.38 -0.91 -6.18
CA ARG A 168 -8.37 -1.48 -7.54
C ARG A 168 -8.51 -0.39 -8.59
N ASN A 169 -7.82 -0.54 -9.71
CA ASN A 169 -8.15 0.31 -10.86
C ASN A 169 -9.56 0.00 -11.39
N ILE A 170 -10.13 0.95 -12.12
CA ILE A 170 -11.32 0.69 -12.94
C ILE A 170 -10.96 -0.36 -14.00
N ARG A 171 -11.79 -1.40 -14.10
CA ARG A 171 -11.61 -2.54 -14.99
C ARG A 171 -11.43 -2.07 -16.44
N ALA A 172 -10.32 -2.48 -17.08
CA ALA A 172 -10.07 -2.27 -18.52
C ALA A 172 -10.19 -0.79 -18.98
N SER A 173 -9.95 0.17 -18.10
CA SER A 173 -10.06 1.61 -18.40
C SER A 173 -8.71 2.23 -18.69
N LYS A 174 -8.56 2.80 -19.89
CA LYS A 174 -7.36 3.58 -20.27
C LYS A 174 -7.34 4.98 -19.69
N GLU A 175 -8.43 5.44 -19.08
CA GLU A 175 -8.54 6.78 -18.52
C GLU A 175 -7.85 6.86 -17.14
N PRO A 176 -6.81 7.71 -16.98
CA PRO A 176 -6.21 8.01 -15.69
C PRO A 176 -7.27 8.45 -14.69
N THR A 177 -7.29 7.80 -13.53
CA THR A 177 -8.20 8.14 -12.44
C THR A 177 -7.39 8.43 -11.18
N LEU A 178 -7.73 9.52 -10.50
CA LEU A 178 -7.24 9.81 -9.17
C LEU A 178 -8.12 9.10 -8.14
N TYR A 179 -7.52 8.24 -7.34
CA TYR A 179 -8.14 7.56 -6.21
C TYR A 179 -7.67 8.20 -4.91
N GLU A 180 -8.61 8.52 -4.03
CA GLU A 180 -8.37 9.08 -2.70
C GLU A 180 -8.94 8.11 -1.65
N VAL A 181 -8.06 7.50 -0.87
CA VAL A 181 -8.42 6.49 0.13
C VAL A 181 -7.92 6.92 1.50
N TYR A 182 -8.83 7.06 2.45
CA TYR A 182 -8.54 7.48 3.82
C TYR A 182 -8.71 6.30 4.77
N TRP A 183 -7.69 6.04 5.59
CA TRP A 183 -7.76 5.11 6.71
C TRP A 183 -7.51 5.84 8.02
N SER A 184 -8.36 5.62 9.00
CA SER A 184 -8.31 6.24 10.32
C SER A 184 -8.27 5.19 11.43
N LYS A 185 -7.98 5.62 12.65
CA LYS A 185 -8.13 4.75 13.83
C LYS A 185 -9.57 4.35 14.12
N VAL A 186 -10.51 5.22 13.76
CA VAL A 186 -11.93 5.00 13.90
C VAL A 186 -12.44 4.51 12.56
N ASP A 187 -12.89 3.26 12.51
CA ASP A 187 -13.67 2.78 11.37
C ASP A 187 -14.99 3.55 11.38
N LEU A 188 -15.22 4.37 10.35
CA LEU A 188 -16.40 5.25 10.28
C LEU A 188 -17.73 4.50 10.05
N GLY A 189 -17.70 3.17 10.09
CA GLY A 189 -18.88 2.29 10.01
C GLY A 189 -19.69 2.38 8.71
N PHE A 190 -19.20 3.11 7.71
CA PHE A 190 -19.88 3.24 6.44
C PHE A 190 -19.91 1.88 5.74
N HIS A 191 -21.12 1.40 5.45
CA HIS A 191 -21.39 0.11 4.82
C HIS A 191 -20.93 -1.10 5.64
N ASP A 192 -20.98 -1.06 6.97
CA ASP A 192 -20.64 -2.22 7.83
C ASP A 192 -21.50 -3.47 7.58
N GLU A 193 -22.62 -3.33 6.86
CA GLU A 193 -23.42 -4.44 6.37
C GLU A 193 -22.75 -5.24 5.23
N LEU A 194 -21.82 -4.64 4.49
CA LEU A 194 -21.12 -5.29 3.37
C LEU A 194 -19.86 -5.99 3.86
N ASP A 195 -19.60 -7.20 3.35
CA ASP A 195 -18.31 -7.82 3.58
C ASP A 195 -17.17 -7.08 2.83
N ASP A 196 -15.91 -7.41 3.15
CA ASP A 196 -14.74 -6.75 2.54
C ASP A 196 -14.67 -6.90 1.02
N LEU A 197 -15.15 -8.01 0.48
CA LEU A 197 -15.13 -8.28 -0.95
C LEU A 197 -16.20 -7.46 -1.66
N GLU A 198 -17.43 -7.45 -1.13
CA GLU A 198 -18.54 -6.64 -1.63
C GLU A 198 -18.21 -5.14 -1.57
N PHE A 199 -17.62 -4.69 -0.46
CA PHE A 199 -17.17 -3.31 -0.30
C PHE A 199 -16.12 -2.93 -1.36
N MET A 200 -15.12 -3.80 -1.58
CA MET A 200 -14.10 -3.60 -2.62
C MET A 200 -14.69 -3.68 -4.04
N ASP A 201 -15.64 -4.57 -4.29
CA ASP A 201 -16.29 -4.65 -5.60
C ASP A 201 -17.11 -3.39 -5.87
N MET A 202 -17.77 -2.83 -4.86
CA MET A 202 -18.56 -1.61 -4.99
C MET A 202 -17.70 -0.35 -5.15
N THR A 203 -16.68 -0.19 -4.31
CA THR A 203 -15.92 1.07 -4.20
C THR A 203 -14.55 1.02 -4.89
N GLY A 204 -14.03 -0.18 -5.13
CA GLY A 204 -12.64 -0.43 -5.50
C GLY A 204 -11.67 -0.31 -4.33
N SER A 205 -12.08 0.27 -3.21
CA SER A 205 -11.21 0.62 -2.08
C SER A 205 -11.25 -0.44 -0.99
N GLY A 206 -10.12 -0.65 -0.30
CA GLY A 206 -10.08 -1.47 0.90
C GLY A 206 -10.24 -0.65 2.18
N ARG A 207 -10.80 -1.28 3.22
CA ARG A 207 -11.14 -0.61 4.49
C ARG A 207 -9.93 -0.19 5.34
N GLY A 208 -8.78 -0.84 5.15
CA GLY A 208 -7.59 -0.53 5.95
C GLY A 208 -7.69 -0.93 7.43
N THR A 209 -8.68 -1.75 7.81
CA THR A 209 -8.95 -2.11 9.20
C THR A 209 -7.69 -2.62 9.92
N GLY A 210 -7.37 -1.98 11.05
CA GLY A 210 -6.20 -2.30 11.86
C GLY A 210 -4.87 -1.70 11.38
N PHE A 211 -4.81 -1.09 10.19
CA PHE A 211 -3.56 -0.57 9.63
C PHE A 211 -2.96 0.54 10.49
N VAL A 212 -3.74 1.59 10.78
CA VAL A 212 -3.27 2.78 11.53
C VAL A 212 -2.85 2.40 12.95
N GLN A 213 -3.54 1.45 13.57
CA GLN A 213 -3.26 0.95 14.92
C GLN A 213 -1.95 0.14 14.99
N CYS A 214 -1.47 -0.38 13.86
CA CYS A 214 -0.23 -1.16 13.79
C CYS A 214 1.03 -0.30 13.60
N LEU A 215 0.89 0.97 13.20
CA LEU A 215 2.01 1.85 12.88
C LEU A 215 2.81 2.24 14.14
N ARG A 216 4.14 2.20 14.02
CA ARG A 216 5.11 2.63 15.03
C ARG A 216 6.10 3.66 14.45
N PRO A 217 6.77 4.46 15.29
CA PRO A 217 7.74 5.45 14.80
C PRO A 217 8.87 4.88 13.94
N THR A 218 9.26 3.62 14.15
CA THR A 218 10.32 2.98 13.36
C THR A 218 9.86 2.45 12.01
N ASP A 219 8.55 2.39 11.78
CA ASP A 219 7.98 1.75 10.61
C ASP A 219 8.04 2.66 9.38
N ARG A 220 8.04 2.05 8.19
CA ARG A 220 7.83 2.69 6.89
C ARG A 220 6.52 2.21 6.29
N ILE A 221 5.85 3.08 5.54
CA ILE A 221 4.67 2.72 4.75
C ILE A 221 5.11 2.54 3.30
N GLY A 222 4.81 1.37 2.74
CA GLY A 222 5.01 1.08 1.32
C GLY A 222 3.68 0.94 0.58
N VAL A 223 3.63 1.41 -0.67
CA VAL A 223 2.52 1.14 -1.60
C VAL A 223 3.02 0.18 -2.67
N ILE A 224 2.33 -0.95 -2.81
CA ILE A 224 2.66 -2.01 -3.75
C ILE A 224 1.61 -2.03 -4.86
N GLY A 225 2.01 -1.85 -6.11
CA GLY A 225 1.15 -2.12 -7.27
C GLY A 225 1.28 -3.57 -7.74
N ARG A 226 0.18 -4.18 -8.18
CA ARG A 226 0.10 -5.57 -8.66
C ARG A 226 -0.79 -5.72 -9.87
N ALA A 227 -0.43 -6.68 -10.72
CA ALA A 227 -1.27 -7.19 -11.82
C ALA A 227 -1.27 -8.73 -11.81
N MET A 228 -2.42 -9.36 -12.09
CA MET A 228 -2.57 -10.82 -11.95
C MET A 228 -2.52 -11.62 -13.25
N TYR A 229 -2.90 -11.06 -14.39
CA TYR A 229 -3.05 -11.80 -15.66
C TYR A 229 -2.39 -11.08 -16.84
N PRO A 230 -2.05 -11.81 -17.93
CA PRO A 230 -1.45 -11.20 -19.10
C PRO A 230 -2.39 -10.15 -19.70
N GLY A 231 -1.82 -9.02 -20.12
CA GLY A 231 -2.58 -7.94 -20.70
C GLY A 231 -3.31 -7.05 -19.70
N TRP A 232 -3.20 -7.30 -18.39
CA TRP A 232 -3.59 -6.38 -17.31
C TRP A 232 -2.38 -5.58 -16.84
N ILE A 233 -2.51 -4.25 -16.78
CA ILE A 233 -1.37 -3.35 -16.62
C ILE A 233 -1.76 -2.15 -15.76
N ASN A 234 -1.10 -1.96 -14.60
CA ASN A 234 -1.17 -0.66 -13.93
C ASN A 234 -0.27 0.33 -14.66
N ASN A 235 -0.85 1.43 -15.11
CA ASN A 235 -0.11 2.61 -15.55
C ASN A 235 -0.18 3.65 -14.45
N VAL A 236 0.86 3.71 -13.62
CA VAL A 236 0.89 4.56 -12.43
C VAL A 236 1.57 5.88 -12.78
N ARG A 237 0.85 6.98 -12.61
CA ARG A 237 1.36 8.35 -12.83
C ARG A 237 1.86 8.98 -11.55
N LYS A 238 1.15 8.74 -10.45
CA LYS A 238 1.48 9.35 -9.17
C LYS A 238 1.03 8.46 -8.02
N VAL A 239 1.87 8.38 -6.97
CA VAL A 239 1.49 7.85 -5.66
C VAL A 239 1.94 8.84 -4.62
N GLU A 240 1.04 9.23 -3.73
CA GLU A 240 1.33 10.12 -2.61
C GLU A 240 0.68 9.56 -1.34
N ILE A 241 1.43 9.62 -0.24
CA ILE A 241 0.95 9.29 1.10
C ILE A 241 0.98 10.57 1.92
N GLU A 242 -0.14 10.87 2.56
CA GLU A 242 -0.21 11.87 3.62
C GLU A 242 -0.52 11.18 4.94
N VAL A 243 0.19 11.57 6.00
CA VAL A 243 -0.02 11.05 7.36
C VAL A 243 -0.38 12.21 8.26
N TRP A 244 -1.52 12.08 8.93
CA TRP A 244 -1.98 12.99 9.97
C TRP A 244 -1.69 12.39 11.33
N TYR A 245 -1.21 13.23 12.23
CA TYR A 245 -0.78 12.81 13.54
C TYR A 245 -1.14 13.84 14.62
N MET A 246 -1.05 13.39 15.86
CA MET A 246 -1.21 14.20 17.07
C MET A 246 0.02 14.01 17.95
N VAL A 247 0.30 15.01 18.77
CA VAL A 247 1.40 15.07 19.73
C VAL A 247 0.86 15.11 21.16
#